data_AF-A0A7H0GNY4-F1
#
_entry.id   AF-A0A7H0GNY4-F1
#
_cell.length_a   1.000
_cell.length_b   1.000
_cell.length_c   1.000
_cell.angle_alpha   90.00
_cell.angle_beta   90.00
_cell.angle_gamma   90.00
#
_symmetry.space_group_name_H-M   'P 1'
#
loop_
_entity.id
_entity.type
_entity.pdbx_description
1 polymer ?
#
loop_
_entity_poly.entity_id
_entity_poly.type
_entity_poly.pdbx_seq_one_letter_code
_entity_poly.pdbx_strand_id
1 'polypeptide(L)'
;MLAKDSGEIVVRDLRDILANRGGDRGQTFGRLLGGLALVSARHGLRVELIAQENLKKIADRWPGDNPRHVSLQMYGESHEQLPSKMEVLFTQRKVGSRIVVVQQMNGVNIGDPLTDNSHRPDGYRFHDVFHLAYAVHLGWSPVIRALLKVKRKSDPRIDENEDGARAIIIEEGIATWIFNHSARQSPKHYAAVVEGRLDYALLKTVRGMVSGFEVADLPLWQWERAILEGFRVFRLLLENKGGTVEADLRKRTLTYKPLAAIAP
;
A
#
# COMPACT_ATOMS: atom_id res chain seq x y z
N MET A 1 23.36 18.75 28.14
CA MET A 1 22.68 19.37 29.28
C MET A 1 21.32 18.71 29.50
N LEU A 2 20.31 18.95 28.65
CA LEU A 2 18.97 18.35 28.72
C LEU A 2 18.90 16.83 29.00
N ALA A 3 19.68 15.99 28.32
CA ALA A 3 19.65 14.53 28.50
C ALA A 3 20.18 14.08 29.87
N LYS A 4 21.17 14.80 30.42
CA LYS A 4 21.75 14.53 31.74
C LYS A 4 20.77 14.94 32.83
N ASP A 5 20.22 16.15 32.73
CA ASP A 5 19.28 16.69 33.71
C ASP A 5 17.97 15.88 33.74
N SER A 6 17.48 15.43 32.57
CA SER A 6 16.33 14.54 32.46
C SER A 6 16.61 13.17 33.09
N GLY A 7 17.82 12.63 32.89
CA GLY A 7 18.25 11.37 33.49
C GLY A 7 18.30 11.44 35.02
N GLU A 8 18.83 12.53 35.58
CA GLU A 8 18.89 12.73 37.03
C GLU A 8 17.50 12.84 37.67
N ILE A 9 16.57 13.56 37.02
CA ILE A 9 15.16 13.67 37.46
C ILE A 9 14.47 12.31 37.42
N VAL A 10 14.62 11.55 36.33
CA VAL A 10 14.01 10.22 36.17
C VAL A 10 14.54 9.23 37.20
N VAL A 11 15.85 9.21 37.45
CA VAL A 11 16.45 8.31 38.45
C VAL A 11 15.98 8.63 39.87
N ARG A 12 15.86 9.91 40.22
CA ARG A 12 15.31 10.34 41.50
C ARG A 12 13.85 9.90 41.65
N ASP A 13 13.03 10.23 40.66
CA ASP A 13 11.60 9.91 40.67
C ASP A 13 11.34 8.39 40.68
N LEU A 14 12.16 7.58 39.98
CA LEU A 14 12.10 6.11 40.03
C LEU A 14 12.43 5.55 41.40
N ARG A 15 13.44 6.09 42.09
CA ARG A 15 13.80 5.66 43.45
C ARG A 15 12.67 5.94 44.43
N ASP A 16 12.04 7.11 44.31
CA ASP A 16 10.90 7.49 45.15
C ASP A 16 9.68 6.58 44.89
N ILE A 17 9.39 6.27 43.62
CA ILE A 17 8.30 5.34 43.24
C ILE A 17 8.56 3.92 43.76
N LEU A 18 9.80 3.42 43.63
CA LEU A 18 10.17 2.07 44.07
C LEU A 18 10.21 1.94 45.61
N ALA A 19 10.59 3.01 46.32
CA ALA A 19 10.57 3.08 47.77
C ALA A 19 9.13 3.16 48.32
N ASN A 20 8.22 3.77 47.58
CA ASN A 20 6.85 4.03 48.03
C ASN A 20 5.85 3.04 47.39
N ARG A 21 5.89 1.77 47.83
CA ARG A 21 5.06 0.66 47.30
C ARG A 21 3.53 0.85 47.40
N GLY A 22 3.07 1.94 48.03
CA GLY A 22 1.66 2.34 48.14
C GLY A 22 1.36 3.76 47.65
N GLY A 23 2.25 4.40 46.90
CA GLY A 23 2.05 5.77 46.41
C GLY A 23 0.81 5.92 45.54
N ASP A 24 0.10 7.05 45.70
CA ASP A 24 -1.10 7.36 44.93
C ASP A 24 -0.78 7.45 43.43
N ARG A 25 -1.25 6.46 42.69
CA ARG A 25 -1.10 6.37 41.23
C ARG A 25 -1.68 7.60 40.54
N GLY A 26 -2.76 8.17 41.09
CA GLY A 26 -3.39 9.40 40.59
C GLY A 26 -2.45 10.59 40.67
N GLN A 27 -1.79 10.79 41.81
CA GLN A 27 -0.82 11.87 42.01
C GLN A 27 0.38 11.75 41.06
N THR A 28 0.90 10.54 40.86
CA THR A 28 2.04 10.31 39.96
C THR A 28 1.66 10.59 38.50
N PHE A 29 0.51 10.07 38.06
CA PHE A 29 -0.01 10.33 36.72
C PHE A 29 -0.27 11.82 36.48
N GLY A 30 -0.89 12.51 37.45
CA GLY A 30 -1.16 13.94 37.39
C GLY A 30 0.12 14.77 37.26
N ARG A 31 1.18 14.42 38.01
CA ARG A 31 2.49 15.11 37.91
C ARG A 31 3.11 14.96 36.52
N LEU A 32 3.12 13.75 35.97
CA LEU A 32 3.69 13.48 34.64
C LEU A 32 2.90 14.16 33.53
N LEU A 33 1.57 14.08 33.59
CA LEU A 33 0.69 14.71 32.61
C LEU A 33 0.79 16.25 32.69
N GLY A 34 0.86 16.81 33.89
CA GLY A 34 1.09 18.24 34.12
C GLY A 34 2.44 18.69 33.55
N GLY A 35 3.50 17.91 33.73
CA GLY A 35 4.82 18.16 33.11
C GLY A 35 4.75 18.18 31.58
N LEU A 36 4.09 17.19 30.98
CA LEU A 36 3.87 17.14 29.53
C LEU A 36 3.08 18.35 29.02
N ALA A 37 2.06 18.78 29.77
CA ALA A 37 1.26 19.96 29.45
C ALA A 37 2.08 21.26 29.51
N LEU A 38 2.91 21.44 30.54
CA LEU A 38 3.78 22.61 30.67
C LEU A 38 4.83 22.68 29.56
N VAL A 39 5.46 21.55 29.21
CA VAL A 39 6.40 21.47 28.09
C VAL A 39 5.69 21.81 26.77
N SER A 40 4.53 21.22 26.52
CA SER A 40 3.75 21.49 25.31
C SER A 40 3.38 22.98 25.20
N ALA A 41 2.88 23.57 26.30
CA ALA A 41 2.52 24.99 26.36
C ALA A 41 3.72 25.91 26.09
N ARG A 42 4.92 25.56 26.60
CA ARG A 42 6.16 26.32 26.33
C ARG A 42 6.53 26.36 24.85
N HIS A 43 6.09 25.37 24.07
CA HIS A 43 6.27 25.31 22.62
C HIS A 43 5.03 25.77 21.82
N GLY A 44 4.02 26.36 22.48
CA GLY A 44 2.78 26.79 21.83
C GLY A 44 1.90 25.63 21.36
N LEU A 45 2.11 24.42 21.89
CA LEU A 45 1.36 23.22 21.54
C LEU A 45 0.29 22.90 22.58
N ARG A 46 -0.86 22.44 22.10
CA ARG A 46 -1.96 21.96 22.95
C ARG A 46 -1.93 20.44 23.05
N VAL A 47 -1.88 19.89 24.27
CA VAL A 47 -1.77 18.44 24.48
C VAL A 47 -2.98 17.71 23.87
N GLU A 48 -4.17 18.29 23.96
CA GLU A 48 -5.36 17.71 23.35
C GLU A 48 -5.24 17.58 21.82
N LEU A 49 -4.63 18.58 21.16
CA LEU A 49 -4.39 18.51 19.72
C LEU A 49 -3.34 17.46 19.37
N ILE A 50 -2.24 17.40 20.13
CA ILE A 50 -1.20 16.38 19.93
C ILE A 50 -1.81 14.98 20.04
N ALA A 51 -2.64 14.75 21.07
CA ALA A 51 -3.31 13.47 21.28
C ALA A 51 -4.26 13.14 20.11
N GLN A 52 -5.10 14.09 19.69
CA GLN A 52 -6.02 13.90 18.56
C GLN A 52 -5.29 13.58 17.25
N GLU A 53 -4.22 14.31 16.92
CA GLU A 53 -3.45 14.08 15.70
C GLU A 53 -2.67 12.76 15.77
N ASN A 54 -2.17 12.37 16.94
CA ASN A 54 -1.52 11.08 17.10
C ASN A 54 -2.51 9.91 16.95
N LEU A 55 -3.74 10.05 17.46
CA LEU A 55 -4.79 9.04 17.26
C LEU A 55 -5.13 8.87 15.77
N LYS A 56 -5.28 9.98 15.03
CA LYS A 56 -5.49 9.93 13.57
C LYS A 56 -4.34 9.23 12.86
N LYS A 57 -3.10 9.60 13.19
CA LYS A 57 -1.89 8.98 12.62
C LYS A 57 -1.80 7.49 12.91
N ILE A 58 -2.15 7.06 14.14
CA ILE A 58 -2.15 5.65 14.52
C ILE A 58 -3.22 4.91 13.72
N ALA A 59 -4.46 5.41 13.68
CA ALA A 59 -5.55 4.76 12.95
C ALA A 59 -5.28 4.68 11.43
N ASP A 60 -4.60 5.70 10.88
CA ASP A 60 -4.17 5.75 9.49
C ASP A 60 -3.16 4.65 9.13
N ARG A 61 -2.27 4.31 10.05
CA ARG A 61 -1.19 3.33 9.82
C ARG A 61 -1.50 1.93 10.35
N TRP A 62 -2.18 1.82 11.47
CA TRP A 62 -2.52 0.58 12.17
C TRP A 62 -3.99 0.63 12.58
N PRO A 63 -4.88 -0.02 11.82
CA PRO A 63 -6.31 0.18 11.99
C PRO A 63 -6.94 -0.70 13.09
N GLY A 64 -6.10 -1.43 13.85
CA GLY A 64 -6.53 -2.36 14.88
C GLY A 64 -7.16 -3.63 14.32
N ASP A 65 -7.90 -4.34 15.17
CA ASP A 65 -8.57 -5.58 14.82
C ASP A 65 -9.84 -5.32 13.99
N ASN A 66 -10.07 -6.13 12.95
CA ASN A 66 -11.23 -6.04 12.05
C ASN A 66 -11.45 -4.65 11.42
N PRO A 67 -10.45 -4.10 10.71
CA PRO A 67 -10.56 -2.77 10.16
C PRO A 67 -11.59 -2.71 9.04
N ARG A 68 -12.41 -1.65 9.04
CA ARG A 68 -13.35 -1.39 7.95
C ARG A 68 -12.61 -0.73 6.79
N HIS A 69 -12.75 -1.33 5.61
CA HIS A 69 -12.15 -0.81 4.39
C HIS A 69 -12.80 0.51 3.97
N VAL A 70 -11.99 1.56 3.81
CA VAL A 70 -12.41 2.82 3.21
C VAL A 70 -12.53 2.60 1.72
N SER A 71 -13.68 2.95 1.15
CA SER A 71 -13.92 2.87 -0.29
C SER A 71 -13.93 4.27 -0.87
N LEU A 72 -13.31 4.43 -2.03
CA LEU A 72 -13.45 5.65 -2.81
C LEU A 72 -14.89 5.83 -3.27
N GLN A 73 -15.29 7.08 -3.45
CA GLN A 73 -16.58 7.40 -4.02
C GLN A 73 -16.66 6.87 -5.46
N MET A 74 -17.76 6.20 -5.78
CA MET A 74 -17.99 5.73 -7.14
C MET A 74 -18.45 6.89 -8.00
N TYR A 75 -17.69 7.17 -9.05
CA TYR A 75 -18.00 8.15 -10.09
C TYR A 75 -18.09 7.46 -11.46
N GLY A 76 -18.81 8.09 -12.39
CA GLY A 76 -18.96 7.61 -13.77
C GLY A 76 -20.11 6.62 -13.96
N GLU A 77 -20.33 6.23 -15.21
CA GLU A 77 -21.38 5.30 -15.59
C GLU A 77 -21.04 3.84 -15.25
N SER A 78 -22.03 2.95 -15.35
CA SER A 78 -21.86 1.52 -15.03
C SER A 78 -20.80 0.84 -15.90
N HIS A 79 -20.68 1.23 -17.17
CA HIS A 79 -19.70 0.70 -18.11
C HIS A 79 -18.29 1.30 -17.92
N GLU A 80 -18.15 2.31 -17.06
CA GLU A 80 -16.88 2.95 -16.69
C GLU A 80 -16.39 2.46 -15.31
N GLN A 81 -17.11 1.54 -14.66
CA GLN A 81 -16.67 0.95 -13.41
C GLN A 81 -15.63 -0.14 -13.67
N LEU A 82 -14.65 -0.22 -12.77
CA LEU A 82 -13.76 -1.39 -12.74
C LEU A 82 -14.59 -2.66 -12.54
N PRO A 83 -14.32 -3.75 -13.27
CA PRO A 83 -15.05 -4.99 -13.07
C PRO A 83 -14.90 -5.49 -11.63
N SER A 84 -16.04 -5.82 -11.00
CA SER A 84 -16.04 -6.29 -9.61
C SER A 84 -15.26 -7.58 -9.39
N LYS A 85 -15.05 -8.35 -10.46
CA LYS A 85 -14.21 -9.55 -10.53
C LYS A 85 -13.47 -9.55 -11.85
N MET A 86 -12.18 -9.87 -11.81
CA MET A 86 -11.34 -10.04 -12.99
C MET A 86 -10.56 -11.33 -12.85
N GLU A 87 -10.47 -12.09 -13.95
CA GLU A 87 -9.61 -13.25 -14.07
C GLU A 87 -8.59 -12.94 -15.18
N VAL A 88 -7.33 -12.72 -14.78
CA VAL A 88 -6.26 -12.31 -15.69
C VAL A 88 -5.24 -13.43 -15.80
N LEU A 89 -5.12 -13.99 -17.01
CA LEU A 89 -4.15 -15.02 -17.34
C LEU A 89 -2.82 -14.38 -17.75
N PHE A 90 -1.75 -14.68 -17.01
CA PHE A 90 -0.38 -14.32 -17.34
C PHE A 90 0.30 -15.49 -18.03
N THR A 91 0.62 -15.33 -19.32
CA THR A 91 1.30 -16.37 -20.11
C THR A 91 2.70 -15.90 -20.51
N GLN A 92 3.74 -16.58 -20.00
CA GLN A 92 5.10 -16.35 -20.47
C GLN A 92 5.32 -17.02 -21.82
N ARG A 93 5.81 -16.26 -22.81
CA ARG A 93 6.10 -16.74 -24.17
C ARG A 93 7.52 -16.38 -24.55
N LYS A 94 8.13 -17.20 -25.41
CA LYS A 94 9.40 -16.88 -26.07
C LYS A 94 9.10 -16.33 -27.46
N VAL A 95 9.47 -15.08 -27.71
CA VAL A 95 9.34 -14.42 -29.01
C VAL A 95 10.74 -14.11 -29.53
N GLY A 96 11.22 -14.93 -30.46
CA GLY A 96 12.62 -14.91 -30.89
C GLY A 96 13.56 -15.22 -29.73
N SER A 97 14.46 -14.28 -29.41
CA SER A 97 15.38 -14.38 -28.26
C SER A 97 14.82 -13.81 -26.96
N ARG A 98 13.66 -13.13 -27.00
CA ARG A 98 13.08 -12.43 -25.85
C ARG A 98 12.05 -13.30 -25.14
N ILE A 99 12.00 -13.15 -23.81
CA ILE A 99 10.91 -13.68 -22.99
C ILE A 99 9.95 -12.52 -22.74
N VAL A 100 8.67 -12.73 -23.07
CA VAL A 100 7.59 -11.77 -22.84
C VAL A 100 6.51 -12.40 -21.99
N VAL A 101 5.74 -11.59 -21.27
CA VAL A 101 4.50 -11.98 -20.63
C VAL A 101 3.34 -11.32 -21.34
N VAL A 102 2.38 -12.12 -21.76
CA VAL A 102 1.11 -11.66 -22.35
C VAL A 102 0.02 -11.86 -21.31
N GLN A 103 -0.82 -10.84 -21.14
CA GLN A 103 -1.96 -10.87 -20.24
C GLN A 103 -3.25 -11.04 -21.03
N GLN A 104 -4.15 -11.90 -20.57
CA GLN A 104 -5.45 -12.11 -21.19
C GLN A 104 -6.58 -12.07 -20.16
N MET A 105 -7.68 -11.44 -20.52
CA MET A 105 -8.93 -11.47 -19.76
C MET A 105 -10.05 -11.92 -20.70
N ASN A 106 -10.82 -12.94 -20.32
CA ASN A 106 -11.86 -13.55 -21.18
C ASN A 106 -11.35 -13.95 -22.58
N GLY A 107 -10.11 -14.45 -22.67
CA GLY A 107 -9.47 -14.83 -23.93
C GLY A 107 -8.91 -13.67 -24.77
N VAL A 108 -9.18 -12.43 -24.41
CA VAL A 108 -8.72 -11.23 -25.13
C VAL A 108 -7.43 -10.72 -24.48
N ASN A 109 -6.41 -10.41 -25.30
CA ASN A 109 -5.19 -9.79 -24.81
C ASN A 109 -5.50 -8.40 -24.24
N ILE A 110 -4.97 -8.11 -23.05
CA ILE A 110 -5.03 -6.79 -22.44
C ILE A 110 -3.62 -6.20 -22.35
N GLY A 111 -3.46 -4.96 -22.80
CA GLY A 111 -2.16 -4.30 -22.86
C GLY A 111 -1.20 -4.90 -23.90
N ASP A 112 0.05 -4.44 -23.83
CA ASP A 112 1.14 -4.91 -24.68
C ASP A 112 1.92 -6.05 -24.01
N PRO A 113 2.62 -6.92 -24.77
CA PRO A 113 3.52 -7.93 -24.20
C PRO A 113 4.64 -7.28 -23.38
N LEU A 114 4.81 -7.73 -22.14
CA LEU A 114 5.74 -7.14 -21.18
C LEU A 114 7.06 -7.89 -21.14
N THR A 115 8.17 -7.14 -21.02
CA THR A 115 9.50 -7.70 -20.72
C THR A 115 10.01 -7.14 -19.39
N ASP A 116 11.17 -7.61 -18.94
CA ASP A 116 11.78 -7.10 -17.72
C ASP A 116 12.26 -5.64 -17.88
N ASN A 117 12.39 -5.14 -19.12
CA ASN A 117 12.88 -3.79 -19.42
C ASN A 117 14.20 -3.45 -18.69
N SER A 118 15.04 -4.45 -18.44
CA SER A 118 16.28 -4.33 -17.67
C SER A 118 17.44 -5.08 -18.35
N HIS A 119 18.67 -4.71 -17.97
CA HIS A 119 19.88 -5.36 -18.50
C HIS A 119 20.05 -6.81 -18.01
N ARG A 120 19.48 -7.14 -16.86
CA ARG A 120 19.55 -8.47 -16.24
C ARG A 120 18.14 -8.89 -15.85
N PRO A 121 17.68 -10.09 -16.27
CA PRO A 121 16.33 -10.53 -15.95
C PRO A 121 16.06 -10.51 -14.44
N ASP A 122 15.07 -9.75 -14.02
CA ASP A 122 14.63 -9.56 -12.63
C ASP A 122 13.16 -9.93 -12.44
N GLY A 123 12.46 -10.35 -13.50
CA GLY A 123 11.07 -10.76 -13.45
C GLY A 123 10.07 -9.61 -13.50
N TYR A 124 10.52 -8.36 -13.72
CA TYR A 124 9.63 -7.20 -13.79
C TYR A 124 8.54 -7.31 -14.88
N ARG A 125 8.68 -8.24 -15.85
CA ARG A 125 7.60 -8.60 -16.80
C ARG A 125 6.27 -9.03 -16.17
N PHE A 126 6.21 -9.34 -14.88
CA PHE A 126 4.97 -9.68 -14.16
C PHE A 126 4.39 -8.51 -13.33
N HIS A 127 4.91 -7.28 -13.46
CA HIS A 127 4.56 -6.16 -12.58
C HIS A 127 3.10 -5.72 -12.63
N ASP A 128 2.35 -5.99 -13.71
CA ASP A 128 0.93 -5.60 -13.81
C ASP A 128 0.04 -6.22 -12.72
N VAL A 129 0.50 -7.27 -12.04
CA VAL A 129 -0.14 -7.77 -10.83
C VAL A 129 -0.24 -6.71 -9.71
N PHE A 130 0.66 -5.74 -9.67
CA PHE A 130 0.60 -4.61 -8.74
C PHE A 130 -0.59 -3.70 -9.05
N HIS A 131 -0.85 -3.43 -10.32
CA HIS A 131 -2.01 -2.63 -10.76
C HIS A 131 -3.33 -3.34 -10.43
N LEU A 132 -3.39 -4.67 -10.59
CA LEU A 132 -4.52 -5.47 -10.11
C LEU A 132 -4.68 -5.39 -8.58
N ALA A 133 -3.57 -5.42 -7.83
CA ALA A 133 -3.62 -5.28 -6.38
C ALA A 133 -4.13 -3.89 -5.95
N TYR A 134 -3.74 -2.82 -6.64
CA TYR A 134 -4.25 -1.48 -6.38
C TYR A 134 -5.74 -1.37 -6.71
N ALA A 135 -6.18 -1.91 -7.84
CA ALA A 135 -7.61 -1.99 -8.18
C ALA A 135 -8.41 -2.72 -7.08
N VAL A 136 -7.90 -3.86 -6.61
CA VAL A 136 -8.54 -4.68 -5.55
C VAL A 136 -8.59 -3.95 -4.21
N HIS A 137 -7.46 -3.47 -3.71
CA HIS A 137 -7.33 -2.98 -2.32
C HIS A 137 -7.53 -1.47 -2.17
N LEU A 138 -7.47 -0.70 -3.25
CA LEU A 138 -7.68 0.75 -3.21
C LEU A 138 -8.97 1.15 -3.93
N GLY A 139 -9.48 0.30 -4.83
CA GLY A 139 -10.53 0.72 -5.77
C GLY A 139 -10.02 1.71 -6.82
N TRP A 140 -8.70 1.86 -6.91
CA TRP A 140 -8.01 2.84 -7.75
C TRP A 140 -6.92 2.14 -8.56
N SER A 141 -6.99 2.30 -9.87
CA SER A 141 -5.92 1.94 -10.80
C SER A 141 -6.23 2.59 -12.15
N PRO A 142 -5.75 3.81 -12.42
CA PRO A 142 -5.82 4.41 -13.75
C PRO A 142 -5.20 3.52 -14.85
N VAL A 143 -4.18 2.71 -14.52
CA VAL A 143 -3.58 1.72 -15.43
C VAL A 143 -4.59 0.65 -15.83
N ILE A 144 -5.20 -0.05 -14.86
CA ILE A 144 -6.22 -1.07 -15.19
C ILE A 144 -7.41 -0.45 -15.93
N ARG A 145 -7.84 0.77 -15.55
CA ARG A 145 -8.90 1.49 -16.29
C ARG A 145 -8.52 1.72 -17.75
N ALA A 146 -7.28 2.14 -18.02
CA ALA A 146 -6.79 2.39 -19.37
C ALA A 146 -6.61 1.10 -20.19
N LEU A 147 -6.15 0.01 -19.56
CA LEU A 147 -6.01 -1.31 -20.17
C LEU A 147 -7.37 -1.88 -20.57
N LEU A 148 -8.36 -1.79 -19.69
CA LEU A 148 -9.71 -2.30 -19.91
C LEU A 148 -10.65 -1.35 -20.66
N LYS A 149 -10.19 -0.14 -21.00
CA LYS A 149 -10.97 0.91 -21.67
C LYS A 149 -12.21 1.36 -20.88
N VAL A 150 -12.07 1.43 -19.55
CA VAL A 150 -13.12 1.85 -18.59
C VAL A 150 -12.71 3.09 -17.78
N LYS A 151 -12.02 4.05 -18.44
CA LYS A 151 -11.81 5.39 -17.84
C LYS A 151 -13.17 6.08 -17.69
N ARG A 152 -13.34 6.91 -16.66
CA ARG A 152 -14.59 7.63 -16.33
C ARG A 152 -14.76 8.87 -17.22
N LYS A 153 -14.99 8.65 -18.52
CA LYS A 153 -15.09 9.67 -19.58
C LYS A 153 -16.37 10.51 -19.53
N SER A 154 -17.42 10.01 -18.89
CA SER A 154 -18.68 10.74 -18.67
C SER A 154 -18.47 12.05 -17.90
N ASP A 155 -17.44 12.13 -17.05
CA ASP A 155 -16.97 13.37 -16.44
C ASP A 155 -15.55 13.71 -16.93
N PRO A 156 -15.40 14.68 -17.84
CA PRO A 156 -14.10 15.07 -18.38
C PRO A 156 -13.07 15.47 -17.32
N ARG A 157 -13.49 16.04 -16.18
CA ARG A 157 -12.56 16.39 -15.10
C ARG A 157 -11.98 15.14 -14.46
N ILE A 158 -12.77 14.10 -14.26
CA ILE A 158 -12.31 12.83 -13.67
C ILE A 158 -11.44 12.08 -14.68
N ASP A 159 -11.86 12.03 -15.95
CA ASP A 159 -11.08 11.38 -17.02
C ASP A 159 -9.67 11.98 -17.19
N GLU A 160 -9.56 13.30 -17.02
CA GLU A 160 -8.30 14.04 -17.13
C GLU A 160 -7.45 13.94 -15.85
N ASN A 161 -8.05 14.16 -14.68
CA ASN A 161 -7.30 14.36 -13.44
C ASN A 161 -7.09 13.06 -12.64
N GLU A 162 -8.04 12.13 -12.65
CA GLU A 162 -7.95 10.88 -11.86
C GLU A 162 -7.59 9.67 -12.71
N ASP A 163 -8.06 9.63 -13.97
CA ASP A 163 -7.80 8.52 -14.89
C ASP A 163 -6.78 8.88 -15.99
N GLY A 164 -6.35 10.15 -16.07
CA GLY A 164 -5.53 10.68 -17.16
C GLY A 164 -4.07 10.25 -17.13
N ALA A 165 -3.30 10.73 -18.12
CA ALA A 165 -1.91 10.32 -18.31
C ALA A 165 -1.03 10.51 -17.08
N ARG A 166 -1.22 11.60 -16.32
CA ARG A 166 -0.45 11.86 -15.09
C ARG A 166 -0.73 10.81 -14.02
N ALA A 167 -1.99 10.41 -13.84
CA ALA A 167 -2.38 9.40 -12.86
C ALA A 167 -1.79 8.03 -13.24
N ILE A 168 -1.85 7.65 -14.53
CA ILE A 168 -1.23 6.44 -15.08
C ILE A 168 0.29 6.44 -14.81
N ILE A 169 0.99 7.51 -15.18
CA ILE A 169 2.44 7.63 -15.00
C ILE A 169 2.84 7.53 -13.52
N ILE A 170 2.05 8.12 -12.62
CA ILE A 170 2.30 8.04 -11.18
C ILE A 170 2.09 6.62 -10.66
N GLU A 171 1.02 5.93 -11.06
CA GLU A 171 0.79 4.54 -10.68
C GLU A 171 1.92 3.61 -11.15
N GLU A 172 2.32 3.72 -12.42
CA GLU A 172 3.47 3.03 -13.01
C GLU A 172 4.75 3.33 -12.22
N GLY A 173 4.99 4.61 -11.94
CA GLY A 173 6.14 5.06 -11.16
C GLY A 173 6.18 4.48 -9.75
N ILE A 174 5.03 4.35 -9.09
CA ILE A 174 4.92 3.68 -7.78
C ILE A 174 5.28 2.20 -7.95
N ALA A 175 4.69 1.49 -8.91
CA ALA A 175 4.97 0.07 -9.17
C ALA A 175 6.46 -0.19 -9.43
N THR A 176 7.10 0.61 -10.29
CA THR A 176 8.56 0.52 -10.55
C THR A 176 9.38 0.82 -9.29
N TRP A 177 9.01 1.87 -8.55
CA TRP A 177 9.76 2.29 -7.38
C TRP A 177 9.69 1.28 -6.23
N ILE A 178 8.49 0.74 -5.92
CA ILE A 178 8.35 -0.28 -4.88
C ILE A 178 9.03 -1.59 -5.27
N PHE A 179 9.03 -1.96 -6.56
CA PHE A 179 9.73 -3.13 -7.07
C PHE A 179 11.23 -2.99 -6.80
N ASN A 180 11.83 -1.88 -7.22
CA ASN A 180 13.24 -1.59 -6.99
C ASN A 180 13.59 -1.49 -5.50
N HIS A 181 12.72 -0.88 -4.69
CA HIS A 181 12.89 -0.83 -3.24
C HIS A 181 12.94 -2.23 -2.64
N SER A 182 11.95 -3.08 -2.98
CA SER A 182 11.85 -4.43 -2.44
C SER A 182 13.04 -5.31 -2.82
N ALA A 183 13.53 -5.21 -4.07
CA ALA A 183 14.66 -5.96 -4.57
C ALA A 183 15.97 -5.61 -3.84
N ARG A 184 16.14 -4.34 -3.44
CA ARG A 184 17.29 -3.87 -2.65
C ARG A 184 17.26 -4.39 -1.21
N GLN A 185 16.07 -4.55 -0.64
CA GLN A 185 15.90 -5.06 0.73
C GLN A 185 16.10 -6.57 0.81
N SER A 186 15.59 -7.32 -0.18
CA SER A 186 15.70 -8.78 -0.21
C SER A 186 15.40 -9.34 -1.61
N PRO A 187 16.09 -10.41 -2.05
CA PRO A 187 15.74 -11.12 -3.28
C PRO A 187 14.35 -11.77 -3.24
N LYS A 188 13.75 -11.92 -2.05
CA LYS A 188 12.41 -12.48 -1.86
C LYS A 188 11.31 -11.41 -1.79
N HIS A 189 11.57 -10.17 -2.20
CA HIS A 189 10.56 -9.11 -2.35
C HIS A 189 9.52 -9.03 -1.21
N TYR A 190 9.93 -8.56 -0.02
CA TYR A 190 9.08 -8.45 1.18
C TYR A 190 8.44 -9.75 1.70
N ALA A 191 8.85 -10.96 1.29
CA ALA A 191 8.22 -12.21 1.74
C ALA A 191 8.16 -12.40 3.27
N ALA A 192 9.07 -11.79 4.04
CA ALA A 192 9.10 -11.85 5.50
C ALA A 192 8.39 -10.66 6.19
N VAL A 193 7.89 -9.69 5.43
CA VAL A 193 7.19 -8.51 5.97
C VAL A 193 5.73 -8.87 6.20
N VAL A 194 5.31 -8.82 7.45
CA VAL A 194 3.90 -8.98 7.85
C VAL A 194 3.20 -7.62 7.84
N GLU A 195 1.87 -7.65 7.75
CA GLU A 195 1.04 -6.44 7.85
C GLU A 195 1.35 -5.67 9.15
N GLY A 196 1.35 -4.34 9.07
CA GLY A 196 1.76 -3.45 10.16
C GLY A 196 3.27 -3.22 10.27
N ARG A 197 4.10 -3.90 9.47
CA ARG A 197 5.58 -3.83 9.53
C ARG A 197 6.24 -3.29 8.27
N LEU A 198 5.51 -3.02 7.18
CA LEU A 198 6.08 -2.33 6.02
C LEU A 198 6.56 -0.94 6.43
N ASP A 199 7.69 -0.51 5.88
CA ASP A 199 8.33 0.73 6.28
C ASP A 199 7.38 1.94 6.18
N TYR A 200 7.31 2.70 7.27
CA TYR A 200 6.46 3.88 7.35
C TYR A 200 6.96 5.00 6.43
N ALA A 201 8.28 5.14 6.24
CA ALA A 201 8.81 6.13 5.30
C ALA A 201 8.41 5.78 3.87
N LEU A 202 8.47 4.49 3.48
CA LEU A 202 7.96 4.02 2.19
C LEU A 202 6.50 4.41 1.96
N LEU A 203 5.62 4.11 2.90
CA LEU A 203 4.18 4.40 2.78
C LEU A 203 3.90 5.91 2.67
N LYS A 204 4.64 6.74 3.42
CA LYS A 204 4.53 8.20 3.29
C LYS A 204 5.01 8.71 1.93
N THR A 205 6.05 8.10 1.36
CA THR A 205 6.51 8.44 0.01
C THR A 205 5.42 8.13 -1.02
N VAL A 206 4.80 6.94 -0.94
CA VAL A 206 3.68 6.57 -1.83
C VAL A 206 2.53 7.58 -1.71
N ARG A 207 2.10 7.93 -0.48
CA ARG A 207 1.09 8.97 -0.26
C ARG A 207 1.49 10.31 -0.89
N GLY A 208 2.76 10.71 -0.76
CA GLY A 208 3.27 11.93 -1.39
C GLY A 208 3.20 11.89 -2.91
N MET A 209 3.50 10.74 -3.53
CA MET A 209 3.42 10.56 -4.98
C MET A 209 1.99 10.67 -5.50
N VAL A 210 1.01 10.15 -4.76
CA VAL A 210 -0.41 10.25 -5.12
C VAL A 210 -1.10 11.52 -4.64
N SER A 211 -0.36 12.47 -4.07
CA SER A 211 -0.95 13.71 -3.55
C SER A 211 -1.72 14.45 -4.63
N GLY A 212 -3.00 14.73 -4.36
CA GLY A 212 -3.91 15.42 -5.27
C GLY A 212 -4.78 14.50 -6.14
N PHE A 213 -4.65 13.17 -6.00
CA PHE A 213 -5.61 12.19 -6.54
C PHE A 213 -6.54 11.68 -5.44
N GLU A 214 -7.70 11.16 -5.82
CA GLU A 214 -8.71 10.60 -4.90
C GLU A 214 -8.14 9.52 -3.96
N VAL A 215 -7.17 8.74 -4.45
CA VAL A 215 -6.52 7.66 -3.69
C VAL A 215 -5.64 8.15 -2.53
N ALA A 216 -5.29 9.44 -2.50
CA ALA A 216 -4.51 10.04 -1.42
C ALA A 216 -5.24 10.04 -0.07
N ASP A 217 -6.58 10.05 -0.12
CA ASP A 217 -7.45 10.04 1.07
C ASP A 217 -7.53 8.66 1.72
N LEU A 218 -6.99 7.62 1.08
CA LEU A 218 -7.00 6.28 1.64
C LEU A 218 -5.98 6.13 2.78
N PRO A 219 -6.33 5.33 3.80
CA PRO A 219 -5.40 5.03 4.88
C PRO A 219 -4.13 4.32 4.41
N LEU A 220 -2.99 4.59 5.05
CA LEU A 220 -1.72 3.95 4.70
C LEU A 220 -1.75 2.43 4.86
N TRP A 221 -2.55 1.90 5.79
CA TRP A 221 -2.69 0.46 5.95
C TRP A 221 -3.33 -0.22 4.72
N GLN A 222 -4.19 0.47 3.97
CA GLN A 222 -4.74 -0.09 2.72
C GLN A 222 -3.69 -0.16 1.62
N TRP A 223 -2.84 0.86 1.52
CA TRP A 223 -1.66 0.85 0.65
C TRP A 223 -0.68 -0.27 1.02
N GLU A 224 -0.42 -0.48 2.31
CA GLU A 224 0.40 -1.60 2.77
C GLU A 224 -0.18 -2.94 2.31
N ARG A 225 -1.47 -3.18 2.50
CA ARG A 225 -2.14 -4.41 2.04
C ARG A 225 -2.01 -4.60 0.53
N ALA A 226 -2.27 -3.55 -0.25
CA ALA A 226 -2.18 -3.59 -1.70
C ALA A 226 -0.76 -3.98 -2.17
N ILE A 227 0.26 -3.38 -1.56
CA ILE A 227 1.67 -3.65 -1.86
C ILE A 227 2.03 -5.10 -1.48
N LEU A 228 1.74 -5.51 -0.23
CA LEU A 228 2.13 -6.83 0.25
C LEU A 228 1.42 -7.97 -0.51
N GLU A 229 0.13 -7.83 -0.80
CA GLU A 229 -0.62 -8.82 -1.59
C GLU A 229 -0.18 -8.84 -3.05
N GLY A 230 0.09 -7.69 -3.65
CA GLY A 230 0.68 -7.59 -4.98
C GLY A 230 2.01 -8.34 -5.06
N PHE A 231 2.91 -8.13 -4.09
CA PHE A 231 4.18 -8.88 -4.04
C PHE A 231 4.00 -10.37 -3.75
N ARG A 232 3.00 -10.74 -2.95
CA ARG A 232 2.69 -12.16 -2.70
C ARG A 232 2.33 -12.88 -3.99
N VAL A 233 1.44 -12.30 -4.79
CA VAL A 233 1.01 -12.89 -6.07
C VAL A 233 2.09 -12.77 -7.15
N PHE A 234 2.83 -11.66 -7.18
CA PHE A 234 4.01 -11.49 -8.04
C PHE A 234 5.01 -12.66 -7.89
N ARG A 235 5.36 -13.02 -6.65
CA ARG A 235 6.29 -14.13 -6.39
C ARG A 235 5.74 -15.45 -6.93
N LEU A 236 4.45 -15.71 -6.74
CA LEU A 236 3.81 -16.93 -7.27
C LEU A 236 3.84 -16.96 -8.81
N LEU A 237 3.55 -15.84 -9.47
CA LEU A 237 3.65 -15.73 -10.94
C LEU A 237 5.09 -15.96 -11.41
N LEU A 238 6.07 -15.36 -10.73
CA LEU A 238 7.48 -15.48 -11.07
C LEU A 238 7.99 -16.93 -10.92
N GLU A 239 7.68 -17.57 -9.78
CA GLU A 239 8.07 -18.94 -9.48
C GLU A 239 7.48 -19.95 -10.48
N ASN A 240 6.24 -19.73 -10.90
CA ASN A 240 5.51 -20.62 -11.81
C ASN A 240 5.57 -20.20 -13.29
N LYS A 241 6.28 -19.10 -13.60
CA LYS A 241 6.43 -18.53 -14.96
C LYS A 241 5.10 -18.23 -15.65
N GLY A 242 4.11 -17.81 -14.88
CA GLY A 242 2.74 -17.56 -15.34
C GLY A 242 1.70 -18.11 -14.38
N GLY A 243 0.44 -18.01 -14.78
CA GLY A 243 -0.72 -18.43 -13.99
C GLY A 243 -1.88 -17.46 -14.14
N THR A 244 -2.97 -17.77 -13.48
CA THR A 244 -4.18 -16.95 -13.48
C THR A 244 -4.28 -16.19 -12.17
N VAL A 245 -4.52 -14.89 -12.25
CA VAL A 245 -4.78 -14.02 -11.11
C VAL A 245 -6.25 -13.68 -11.05
N GLU A 246 -6.89 -14.03 -9.95
CA GLU A 246 -8.28 -13.66 -9.64
C GLU A 246 -8.29 -12.44 -8.72
N ALA A 247 -8.78 -11.32 -9.25
CA ALA A 247 -8.99 -10.09 -8.52
C ALA A 247 -10.47 -9.94 -8.18
N ASP A 248 -10.84 -9.97 -6.90
CA ASP A 248 -12.21 -9.73 -6.41
C ASP A 248 -12.25 -8.41 -5.62
N LEU A 249 -12.77 -7.36 -6.25
CA LEU A 249 -12.86 -6.02 -5.67
C LEU A 249 -13.90 -5.93 -4.56
N ARG A 250 -14.89 -6.84 -4.53
CA ARG A 250 -15.90 -6.88 -3.47
C ARG A 250 -15.35 -7.50 -2.21
N LYS A 251 -14.61 -8.61 -2.35
CA LYS A 251 -13.98 -9.31 -1.24
C LYS A 251 -12.63 -8.71 -0.84
N ARG A 252 -12.06 -7.83 -1.67
CA ARG A 252 -10.71 -7.26 -1.50
C ARG A 252 -9.65 -8.36 -1.46
N THR A 253 -9.76 -9.33 -2.37
CA THR A 253 -8.86 -10.49 -2.43
C THR A 253 -8.20 -10.59 -3.80
N LEU A 254 -6.90 -10.93 -3.80
CA LEU A 254 -6.11 -11.19 -4.99
C LEU A 254 -5.55 -12.63 -4.89
N THR A 255 -6.07 -13.57 -5.67
CA THR A 255 -5.71 -14.99 -5.56
C THR A 255 -4.97 -15.47 -6.80
N TYR A 256 -3.97 -16.32 -6.59
CA TYR A 256 -3.22 -16.97 -7.67
C TYR A 256 -3.77 -18.38 -7.91
N LYS A 257 -3.86 -18.76 -9.18
CA LYS A 257 -4.13 -20.12 -9.63
C LYS A 257 -3.03 -20.57 -10.61
N PRO A 258 -2.46 -21.78 -10.44
CA PRO A 258 -1.54 -22.33 -11.44
C PRO A 258 -2.18 -22.43 -12.81
N LEU A 259 -1.37 -22.37 -13.87
CA LEU A 259 -1.81 -22.78 -15.19
C LEU A 259 -2.34 -24.20 -15.10
N ALA A 260 -3.51 -24.47 -15.69
CA ALA A 260 -3.99 -25.84 -15.84
C ALA A 260 -2.88 -26.63 -16.55
N ALA A 261 -2.49 -27.76 -15.98
CA ALA A 261 -1.56 -28.67 -16.66
C ALA A 261 -2.17 -28.99 -18.02
N ILE A 262 -1.42 -28.72 -19.10
CA ILE A 262 -1.78 -29.23 -20.41
C ILE A 262 -1.74 -30.75 -20.25
N ALA A 263 -2.91 -31.40 -20.29
CA ALA A 263 -2.97 -32.86 -20.29
C ALA A 263 -2.12 -33.36 -21.47
N PRO A 264 -1.25 -34.36 -21.25
CA PRO A 264 -0.31 -34.84 -22.25
C PRO A 264 -0.98 -35.35 -23.53
#